data_AF-G5LK84-F1
#
_entry.id   AF-G5LK84-F1
#
_cell.length_a   1.000
_cell.length_b   1.000
_cell.length_c   1.000
_cell.angle_alpha   90.00
_cell.angle_beta   90.00
_cell.angle_gamma   90.00
#
_symmetry.space_group_name_H-M   'P 1'
#
loop_
_entity.id
_entity.type
_entity.pdbx_description
1 polymer ?
#
loop_
_entity_poly.entity_id
_entity_poly.type
_entity_poly.pdbx_seq_one_letter_code
_entity_poly.pdbx_strand_id
1 'polypeptide(L)' 'IFNVIKQSGYDGWVGCEYKPLTTTEAGLSWINQYR' A
#
# COMPACT_ATOMS: atom_id res chain seq x y z
N ILE A 1 7.28 7.88 -1.43
CA ILE A 1 6.00 8.28 -2.06
C ILE A 1 4.91 8.42 -0.99
N PHE A 2 4.63 7.40 -0.17
CA PHE A 2 3.61 7.48 0.89
C PHE A 2 3.75 8.70 1.82
N ASN A 3 4.97 9.06 2.25
CA ASN A 3 5.21 10.27 3.04
C ASN A 3 4.82 11.57 2.32
N VAL A 4 5.04 11.63 1.00
CA VAL A 4 4.67 12.81 0.19
C VAL A 4 3.15 12.93 0.07
N ILE A 5 2.46 11.81 -0.17
CA ILE A 5 0.99 11.73 -0.23
C ILE A 5 0.38 12.15 1.12
N LYS A 6 0.97 11.69 2.23
CA LYS A 6 0.55 12.11 3.57
C LYS A 6 0.74 13.61 3.80
N GLN A 7 1.87 14.16 3.35
CA GLN A 7 2.16 15.60 3.48
C GLN A 7 1.30 16.48 2.56
N SER A 8 0.79 15.96 1.45
CA SER A 8 -0.10 16.70 0.55
C SER A 8 -1.52 16.86 1.08
N GLY A 9 -1.86 16.27 2.24
CA GLY A 9 -3.22 16.31 2.80
C GLY A 9 -4.22 15.45 2.04
N TYR A 10 -3.77 14.44 1.30
CA TYR A 10 -4.65 13.52 0.60
C TYR A 10 -5.36 12.59 1.59
N ASP A 11 -6.70 12.65 1.62
CA ASP A 11 -7.58 11.88 2.53
C ASP A 11 -8.40 10.80 1.79
N GLY A 12 -7.97 10.44 0.58
CA GLY A 12 -8.59 9.39 -0.23
C GLY A 12 -7.94 8.02 -0.04
N TRP A 13 -8.29 7.08 -0.92
CA TRP A 13 -7.80 5.70 -0.87
C TRP A 13 -6.60 5.48 -1.79
N VAL A 14 -5.66 4.63 -1.34
CA VAL A 14 -4.59 4.13 -2.21
C VAL A 14 -4.95 2.73 -2.70
N GLY A 15 -5.21 2.60 -4.00
CA GLY A 15 -5.52 1.33 -4.65
C GLY A 15 -4.30 0.41 -4.70
N CYS A 16 -4.50 -0.85 -4.34
CA CYS A 16 -3.47 -1.91 -4.39
C CYS A 16 -3.63 -2.78 -5.65
N GLU A 17 -3.76 -2.14 -6.81
CA GLU A 17 -4.01 -2.82 -8.09
C GLU A 17 -2.71 -3.33 -8.72
N TYR A 18 -2.32 -4.55 -8.35
CA TYR A 18 -1.18 -5.25 -8.93
C TYR A 18 -1.44 -6.75 -9.00
N LYS A 19 -0.69 -7.44 -9.87
CA LYS A 19 -0.66 -8.91 -9.91
C LYS A 19 0.34 -9.42 -8.85
N PRO A 20 -0.09 -10.21 -7.85
CA PRO A 20 0.84 -10.78 -6.88
C PRO A 20 1.93 -11.63 -7.56
N LEU A 21 3.14 -11.61 -7.00
CA LEU A 21 4.26 -12.41 -7.52
C LEU A 21 4.04 -13.92 -7.29
N THR A 22 3.45 -14.28 -6.14
CA THR A 22 3.13 -15.67 -5.76
C THR A 22 1.68 -15.74 -5.26
N THR A 23 1.43 -16.16 -4.02
CA THR A 23 0.13 -16.00 -3.35
C THR A 23 -0.03 -14.58 -2.83
N THR A 24 -1.27 -14.12 -2.72
CA THR A 24 -1.58 -12.80 -2.19
C THR A 24 -1.00 -12.63 -0.80
N GLU A 25 -1.28 -13.58 0.10
CA GLU A 25 -0.91 -13.54 1.51
C GLU A 25 0.61 -13.50 1.72
N ALA A 26 1.37 -14.26 0.92
CA ALA A 26 2.84 -14.25 1.00
C ALA A 26 3.44 -12.88 0.60
N GLY A 27 2.74 -12.13 -0.25
CA GLY A 27 3.15 -10.80 -0.71
C GLY A 27 2.75 -9.64 0.20
N LEU A 28 1.92 -9.85 1.22
CA LEU A 28 1.35 -8.76 2.04
C LEU A 28 2.29 -8.22 3.14
N SER A 29 3.56 -8.64 3.22
CA SER A 29 4.46 -8.18 4.28
C SER A 29 4.63 -6.64 4.32
N TRP A 30 4.52 -5.97 3.19
CA TRP A 30 4.64 -4.51 3.08
C TRP A 30 3.52 -3.75 3.81
N ILE A 31 2.31 -4.31 3.89
CA ILE A 31 1.16 -3.62 4.49
C ILE A 31 1.21 -3.63 6.01
N ASN A 32 1.97 -4.55 6.61
CA ASN A 32 2.12 -4.62 8.07
C ASN A 32 2.69 -3.34 8.68
N GLN A 33 3.39 -2.51 7.90
CA GLN A 33 3.89 -1.21 8.33
C GLN A 33 2.80 -0.13 8.40
N TYR A 34 1.63 -0.40 7.83
CA TYR A 34 0.49 0.52 7.69
C TYR A 34 -0.79 -0.01 8.35
N ARG A 35 -0.70 -1.16 9.03
CA ARG A 35 -1.80 -1.74 9.81
C ARG A 35 -1.95 -1.04 11.16
#